data_AF-A0A8J8DA84-F1
#
_entry.id   AF-A0A8J8DA84-F1
#
_cell.length_a   1.000
_cell.length_b   1.000
_cell.length_c   1.000
_cell.angle_alpha   90.00
_cell.angle_beta   90.00
_cell.angle_gamma   90.00
#
_symmetry.space_group_name_H-M   'P 1'
#
loop_
_entity.id
_entity.type
_entity.pdbx_description
1 polymer ?
#
loop_
_entity_poly.entity_id
_entity_poly.type
_entity_poly.pdbx_seq_one_letter_code
_entity_poly.pdbx_strand_id
1 'polypeptide(L)'
;LNEQQRRAVDTIEGPVMVIAGPGTGKTQILSARIGKILLDTDTLPENILCLTYTDAGTVAMRKRLLSFIGSDAYKVHIHTFHSFCNDVIQDNLSLFEKTSLDPISDLERTELFKKLIDAFPKNHPLK
;
A
#
# COMPACT_ATOMS: atom_id res chain seq x y z
N LEU A 1 -11.30 21.57 -6.90
CA LEU A 1 -10.21 21.62 -5.90
C LEU A 1 -10.09 23.06 -5.42
N ASN A 2 -9.96 23.28 -4.11
CA ASN A 2 -9.60 24.61 -3.60
C ASN A 2 -8.14 24.94 -3.94
N GLU A 3 -7.70 26.17 -3.65
CA GLU A 3 -6.35 26.64 -4.01
C GLU A 3 -5.23 25.78 -3.41
N GLN A 4 -5.33 25.40 -2.14
CA GLN A 4 -4.32 24.57 -1.46
C GLN A 4 -4.28 23.14 -2.05
N GLN A 5 -5.44 22.55 -2.32
CA GLN A 5 -5.54 21.24 -2.96
C GLN A 5 -4.98 21.27 -4.38
N ARG A 6 -5.28 22.34 -5.13
CA ARG A 6 -4.75 22.54 -6.48
C ARG A 6 -3.23 22.67 -6.44
N ARG A 7 -2.67 23.45 -5.52
CA ARG A 7 -1.21 23.53 -5.32
C ARG A 7 -0.58 22.17 -5.05
N ALA A 8 -1.20 21.33 -4.22
CA ALA A 8 -0.71 19.98 -3.95
C ALA A 8 -0.77 19.05 -5.17
N VAL A 9 -1.76 19.24 -6.06
CA VAL A 9 -1.91 18.46 -7.30
C VAL A 9 -0.95 18.95 -8.39
N ASP A 10 -0.77 20.26 -8.53
CA ASP A 10 0.06 20.87 -9.57
C ASP A 10 1.57 20.80 -9.24
N THR A 11 1.93 20.54 -7.98
CA THR A 11 3.32 20.26 -7.59
C THR A 11 3.68 18.81 -7.92
N ILE A 12 4.09 18.60 -9.17
CA ILE A 12 4.48 17.29 -9.71
C ILE A 12 5.83 16.86 -9.13
N GLU A 13 6.84 17.70 -9.29
CA GLU A 13 8.21 17.38 -8.90
C GLU A 13 8.48 17.54 -7.40
N GLY A 14 9.35 16.69 -6.88
CA GLY A 14 9.85 16.75 -5.51
C GLY A 14 8.87 16.29 -4.41
N PRO A 15 9.32 16.32 -3.15
CA PRO A 15 8.52 15.85 -2.02
C PRO A 15 7.39 16.84 -1.68
N VAL A 16 6.19 16.30 -1.47
CA VAL A 16 5.00 17.06 -1.08
C VAL A 16 4.33 16.39 0.11
N MET A 17 4.11 17.15 1.19
CA MET A 17 3.36 16.71 2.36
C MET A 17 2.03 17.46 2.46
N VAL A 18 0.93 16.72 2.50
CA VAL A 18 -0.42 17.28 2.63
C VAL A 18 -0.97 16.96 4.02
N ILE A 19 -1.13 17.98 4.86
CA ILE A 19 -1.77 17.85 6.18
C ILE A 19 -3.27 18.13 6.00
N ALA A 20 -4.11 17.15 6.30
CA ALA A 20 -5.52 17.20 5.95
C ALA A 20 -6.41 16.53 7.01
N GLY A 21 -7.36 17.29 7.56
CA GLY A 21 -8.35 16.81 8.53
C GLY A 21 -9.37 15.81 7.94
N PRO A 22 -10.22 15.20 8.77
CA PRO A 22 -11.32 14.34 8.29
C PRO A 22 -12.21 15.06 7.26
N GLY A 23 -12.66 14.35 6.22
CA GLY A 23 -13.58 14.91 5.21
C GLY A 23 -12.99 15.91 4.21
N THR A 24 -11.72 16.28 4.30
CA THR A 24 -11.11 17.33 3.44
C THR A 24 -10.71 16.86 2.03
N GLY A 25 -11.16 15.68 1.60
CA GLY A 25 -10.90 15.17 0.26
C GLY A 25 -9.49 14.62 0.01
N LYS A 26 -8.79 14.13 1.04
CA LYS A 26 -7.44 13.51 0.91
C LYS A 26 -7.30 12.55 -0.28
N THR A 27 -8.25 11.63 -0.41
CA THR A 27 -8.26 10.65 -1.51
C THR A 27 -8.43 11.34 -2.86
N GLN A 28 -9.26 12.39 -2.95
CA GLN A 28 -9.44 13.16 -4.17
C GLN A 28 -8.15 13.86 -4.58
N ILE A 29 -7.43 14.46 -3.63
CA ILE A 29 -6.14 15.14 -3.87
C ILE A 29 -5.13 14.13 -4.42
N LEU A 30 -4.96 12.97 -3.76
CA LEU A 30 -4.05 11.93 -4.20
C LEU A 30 -4.38 11.41 -5.61
N SER A 31 -5.64 11.07 -5.87
CA SER A 31 -6.05 10.59 -7.20
C SER A 31 -5.88 11.65 -8.29
N ALA A 32 -6.17 12.92 -7.97
CA ALA A 32 -6.00 14.01 -8.92
C ALA A 32 -4.53 14.29 -9.21
N ARG A 33 -3.64 14.17 -8.20
CA ARG A 33 -2.20 14.30 -8.39
C ARG A 33 -1.63 13.20 -9.27
N ILE A 34 -2.02 11.94 -9.04
CA ILE A 34 -1.64 10.82 -9.91
C ILE A 34 -2.12 11.06 -11.35
N GLY A 35 -3.39 11.44 -11.53
CA GLY A 35 -3.91 11.78 -12.86
C GLY A 35 -3.15 12.94 -13.51
N LYS A 36 -2.78 13.96 -12.74
CA LYS A 36 -2.00 15.11 -13.23
C LYS A 36 -0.61 14.70 -13.70
N ILE A 37 0.11 13.87 -12.93
CA ILE A 37 1.43 13.33 -13.32
C ILE A 37 1.32 12.58 -14.65
N LEU A 38 0.32 11.70 -14.79
CA LEU A 38 0.16 10.87 -15.99
C LEU A 38 -0.30 11.65 -17.23
N LEU A 39 -1.04 12.75 -17.05
CA LEU A 39 -1.54 13.55 -18.17
C LEU A 39 -0.55 14.63 -18.62
N ASP A 40 0.25 15.17 -17.70
CA ASP A 40 1.13 16.31 -17.96
C ASP A 40 2.60 15.91 -18.17
N THR A 41 2.97 14.65 -17.91
CA THR A 41 4.35 14.15 -18.07
C THR A 41 4.38 12.90 -18.95
N ASP A 42 5.58 12.43 -19.30
CA ASP A 42 5.84 11.17 -19.98
C ASP A 42 5.87 9.96 -19.02
N THR A 43 5.51 10.15 -17.75
CA THR A 43 5.44 9.07 -16.76
C THR A 43 4.40 8.03 -17.17
N LEU A 44 4.84 6.78 -17.26
CA LEU A 44 3.94 5.65 -17.50
C LEU A 44 3.18 5.26 -16.21
N PRO A 45 1.92 4.79 -16.31
CA PRO A 45 1.14 4.32 -15.16
C PRO A 45 1.87 3.32 -14.25
N GLU A 46 2.59 2.36 -14.84
CA GLU A 46 3.40 1.36 -14.16
C GLU A 46 4.58 1.93 -13.37
N ASN A 47 4.96 3.20 -13.58
CA ASN A 47 6.00 3.86 -12.80
C ASN A 47 5.45 4.54 -11.53
N ILE A 48 4.14 4.49 -11.28
CA ILE A 48 3.50 5.08 -10.10
C ILE A 48 3.16 4.01 -9.07
N LEU A 49 3.72 4.15 -7.87
CA LEU A 49 3.33 3.39 -6.68
C LEU A 49 2.41 4.22 -5.77
N CYS A 50 1.22 3.70 -5.49
CA CYS A 50 0.26 4.26 -4.55
C CYS A 50 -0.01 3.29 -3.40
N LEU A 51 0.36 3.69 -2.18
CA LEU A 51 0.19 2.88 -0.97
C LEU A 51 -0.98 3.39 -0.11
N THR A 52 -1.73 2.46 0.47
CA THR A 52 -2.80 2.73 1.43
C THR A 52 -2.80 1.68 2.55
N TYR A 53 -3.61 1.90 3.59
CA TYR A 53 -3.74 0.96 4.71
C TYR A 53 -4.81 -0.12 4.50
N THR A 54 -5.80 0.12 3.64
CA THR A 54 -6.96 -0.77 3.52
C THR A 54 -7.24 -1.13 2.07
N ASP A 55 -7.78 -2.33 1.85
CA ASP A 55 -8.23 -2.79 0.53
C ASP A 55 -9.38 -1.93 0.00
N ALA A 56 -10.27 -1.46 0.88
CA ALA A 56 -11.29 -0.48 0.49
C ALA A 56 -10.64 0.80 -0.10
N GLY A 57 -9.48 1.21 0.43
CA GLY A 57 -8.69 2.32 -0.11
C GLY A 57 -8.12 2.03 -1.50
N THR A 58 -7.63 0.82 -1.75
CA THR A 58 -7.07 0.45 -3.07
C THR A 58 -8.16 0.47 -4.14
N VAL A 59 -9.33 -0.11 -3.85
CA VAL A 59 -10.51 -0.11 -4.72
C VAL A 59 -11.01 1.32 -4.96
N ALA A 60 -11.10 2.12 -3.90
CA ALA A 60 -11.57 3.51 -3.99
C ALA A 60 -10.62 4.40 -4.79
N MET A 61 -9.31 4.15 -4.73
CA MET A 61 -8.31 4.85 -5.54
C MET A 61 -8.40 4.42 -7.01
N ARG A 62 -8.46 3.11 -7.28
CA ARG A 62 -8.58 2.55 -8.63
C ARG A 62 -9.83 3.06 -9.34
N LYS A 63 -10.99 3.07 -8.66
CA LYS A 63 -12.24 3.61 -9.20
C LYS A 63 -12.13 5.09 -9.59
N ARG A 64 -11.38 5.89 -8.83
CA ARG A 64 -11.16 7.30 -9.15
C ARG A 64 -10.23 7.48 -10.34
N LEU A 65 -9.11 6.77 -10.37
CA LEU A 65 -8.19 6.84 -11.51
C LEU A 65 -8.87 6.37 -12.80
N LEU A 66 -9.71 5.33 -12.75
CA LEU A 66 -10.53 4.91 -13.88
C LEU A 66 -11.36 6.06 -14.47
N SER A 67 -11.86 6.97 -13.63
CA SER A 67 -12.61 8.14 -14.11
C SER A 67 -11.75 9.25 -14.74
N PHE A 68 -10.44 9.24 -14.49
CA PHE A 68 -9.50 10.26 -14.99
C PHE A 68 -8.72 9.80 -16.22
N ILE A 69 -8.28 8.54 -16.23
CA ILE A 69 -7.36 7.99 -17.25
C ILE A 69 -7.87 6.70 -17.89
N GLY A 70 -9.13 6.31 -17.62
CA GLY A 70 -9.73 5.11 -18.20
C GLY A 70 -9.01 3.84 -17.77
N SER A 71 -8.89 2.88 -18.70
CA SER A 71 -8.31 1.55 -18.45
C SER A 71 -6.85 1.58 -18.01
N ASP A 72 -6.09 2.64 -18.30
CA ASP A 72 -4.70 2.76 -17.85
C ASP A 72 -4.57 2.83 -16.33
N ALA A 73 -5.65 3.15 -15.62
CA ALA A 73 -5.71 3.02 -14.17
C ALA A 73 -5.45 1.60 -13.66
N TYR A 74 -5.63 0.56 -14.49
CA TYR A 74 -5.30 -0.81 -14.09
C TYR A 74 -3.80 -1.09 -14.03
N LYS A 75 -3.00 -0.31 -14.76
CA LYS A 75 -1.53 -0.42 -14.81
C LYS A 75 -0.85 0.30 -13.64
N VAL A 76 -1.54 1.22 -12.95
CA VAL A 76 -1.01 1.88 -11.76
C VAL A 76 -0.89 0.87 -10.61
N HIS A 77 0.28 0.82 -9.97
CA HIS A 77 0.52 -0.03 -8.80
C HIS A 77 -0.15 0.57 -7.57
N ILE A 78 -1.34 0.07 -7.23
CA ILE A 78 -2.10 0.48 -6.05
C ILE A 78 -2.17 -0.69 -5.08
N HIS A 79 -1.47 -0.58 -3.96
CA HIS A 79 -1.31 -1.67 -3.00
C HIS A 79 -1.66 -1.20 -1.58
N THR A 80 -1.98 -2.16 -0.72
CA THR A 80 -1.80 -1.91 0.72
C THR A 80 -0.31 -2.00 1.05
N PHE A 81 0.12 -1.49 2.19
CA PHE A 81 1.50 -1.70 2.66
C PHE A 81 1.86 -3.18 2.72
N HIS A 82 0.96 -4.02 3.26
CA HIS A 82 1.18 -5.46 3.38
C HIS A 82 1.31 -6.14 2.02
N SER A 83 0.39 -5.86 1.08
CA SER A 83 0.44 -6.48 -0.24
C SER A 83 1.69 -6.06 -1.02
N PHE A 84 2.08 -4.78 -0.95
CA PHE A 84 3.29 -4.30 -1.60
C PHE A 84 4.55 -4.99 -1.04
N CYS A 85 4.70 -5.03 0.29
CA CYS A 85 5.84 -5.70 0.90
C CYS A 85 5.89 -7.20 0.56
N ASN A 86 4.73 -7.87 0.51
CA ASN A 86 4.65 -9.26 0.08
C ASN A 86 5.12 -9.42 -1.37
N ASP A 87 4.62 -8.60 -2.30
CA ASP A 87 5.01 -8.64 -3.71
C ASP A 87 6.54 -8.48 -3.87
N VAL A 88 7.13 -7.49 -3.17
CA VAL A 88 8.59 -7.29 -3.17
C VAL A 88 9.34 -8.51 -2.65
N ILE A 89 8.86 -9.18 -1.61
CA ILE A 89 9.49 -10.40 -1.08
C ILE A 89 9.39 -11.54 -2.09
N GLN A 90 8.21 -11.74 -2.70
CA GLN A 90 7.99 -12.82 -3.66
C GLN A 90 8.88 -12.67 -4.90
N ASP A 91 9.04 -11.44 -5.40
CA ASP A 91 9.91 -11.13 -6.53
C ASP A 91 11.40 -11.33 -6.22
N ASN A 92 11.77 -11.44 -4.94
CA ASN A 92 13.14 -11.53 -4.47
C ASN A 92 13.40 -12.75 -3.56
N LEU A 93 12.60 -13.83 -3.67
CA LEU A 93 12.69 -15.02 -2.81
C LEU A 93 14.09 -15.63 -2.74
N SER A 94 14.85 -15.56 -3.84
CA SER A 94 16.22 -16.06 -3.91
C SER A 94 17.16 -15.42 -2.88
N LEU A 95 16.86 -14.19 -2.44
CA LEU A 95 17.61 -13.49 -1.39
C LEU A 95 17.32 -14.02 0.03
N PHE A 96 16.25 -14.80 0.19
CA PHE A 96 15.79 -15.30 1.49
C PHE A 96 16.16 -16.77 1.74
N GLU A 97 16.94 -17.40 0.84
CA GLU A 97 17.31 -18.83 0.89
C GLU A 97 16.10 -19.77 1.06
N LYS A 98 14.91 -19.32 0.65
CA LYS A 98 13.65 -20.04 0.79
C LYS A 98 12.98 -20.19 -0.56
N THR A 99 12.39 -21.36 -0.79
CA THR A 99 11.63 -21.67 -2.01
C THR A 99 10.20 -21.14 -1.98
N SER A 100 9.68 -20.85 -0.78
CA SER A 100 8.39 -20.18 -0.57
C SER A 100 8.38 -19.45 0.78
N LEU A 101 7.63 -18.36 0.85
CA LEU A 101 7.37 -17.61 2.07
C LEU A 101 5.89 -17.27 2.10
N ASP A 102 5.17 -17.87 3.05
CA ASP A 102 3.77 -17.57 3.30
C ASP A 102 3.64 -16.79 4.62
N PRO A 103 2.77 -15.76 4.68
CA PRO A 103 2.45 -15.10 5.93
C PRO A 103 1.86 -16.11 6.92
N ILE A 104 2.36 -16.10 8.17
CA ILE A 104 1.81 -16.93 9.24
C ILE A 104 0.38 -16.46 9.58
N SER A 105 -0.56 -17.39 9.63
CA SER A 105 -1.91 -17.11 10.09
C SER A 105 -1.95 -16.87 11.61
N ASP A 106 -3.00 -16.22 12.10
CA ASP A 106 -3.20 -16.02 13.54
C ASP A 106 -3.32 -17.35 14.31
N LEU A 107 -3.87 -18.39 13.65
CA LEU A 107 -3.98 -19.73 14.23
C LEU A 107 -2.59 -20.36 14.38
N GLU A 108 -1.81 -20.43 13.30
CA GLU A 108 -0.45 -20.99 13.31
C GLU A 108 0.44 -20.23 14.30
N ARG A 109 0.29 -18.91 14.38
CA ARG A 109 0.97 -18.08 15.38
C ARG A 109 0.60 -18.55 16.78
N THR A 110 -0.67 -18.70 17.09
CA THR A 110 -1.15 -19.16 18.41
C THR A 110 -0.64 -20.56 18.75
N GLU A 111 -0.68 -21.48 17.78
CA GLU A 111 -0.16 -22.84 17.94
C GLU A 111 1.35 -22.85 18.20
N LEU A 112 2.11 -22.01 17.50
CA LEU A 112 3.55 -21.84 17.72
C LEU A 112 3.83 -21.31 19.13
N PHE A 113 3.10 -20.28 19.58
CA PHE A 113 3.23 -19.76 20.94
C PHE A 113 2.93 -20.85 21.98
N LYS A 114 1.85 -21.60 21.81
CA LYS A 114 1.50 -22.70 22.71
C LYS A 114 2.58 -23.78 22.75
N LYS A 115 3.10 -24.19 21.60
CA LYS A 115 4.19 -25.16 21.50
C LYS A 115 5.45 -24.70 22.23
N LEU A 116 5.81 -23.42 22.10
CA LEU A 116 6.95 -22.83 22.80
C LEU A 116 6.74 -22.80 24.33
N ILE A 117 5.54 -22.45 24.78
CA ILE A 117 5.18 -22.42 26.20
C ILE A 117 5.18 -23.84 26.80
N ASP A 118 4.60 -24.81 26.09
CA ASP A 118 4.54 -26.21 26.53
C ASP A 118 5.93 -26.84 26.63
N ALA A 119 6.92 -26.33 25.90
CA ALA A 119 8.31 -26.77 26.01
C ALA A 119 9.01 -26.33 27.30
N PHE A 120 8.45 -25.37 28.06
CA PHE A 120 9.06 -24.92 29.31
C PHE A 120 8.96 -25.97 30.45
N PRO A 121 9.87 -25.92 31.44
CA PRO A 121 9.73 -26.68 32.68
C PRO A 121 8.42 -26.35 33.42
N LYS A 122 7.87 -27.30 34.19
CA LYS A 122 6.59 -27.13 34.90
C LYS A 122 6.56 -25.98 35.92
N ASN A 123 7.72 -25.54 36.39
CA ASN A 123 7.88 -24.44 37.34
C ASN A 123 8.18 -23.09 36.64
N HIS A 124 8.13 -23.04 35.32
CA HIS A 124 8.39 -21.82 34.56
C HIS A 124 7.17 -20.89 34.61
N PRO A 125 7.33 -19.58 34.88
CA PRO A 125 6.22 -18.65 35.14
C PRO A 125 5.27 -18.40 33.95
N LEU A 126 5.68 -18.80 32.74
CA LEU A 126 4.87 -18.68 31.52
C LEU A 126 4.12 -19.96 31.15
N LYS A 127 4.32 -21.06 31.89
CA LYS A 127 3.66 -22.35 31.66
C LYS A 127 2.45 -22.54 32.56
#